data_AF-A0A3N4PU06-F1
#
_entry.id   AF-A0A3N4PU06-F1
#
_cell.length_a   1.000
_cell.length_b   1.000
_cell.length_c   1.000
_cell.angle_alpha   90.00
_cell.angle_beta   90.00
_cell.angle_gamma   90.00
#
_symmetry.space_group_name_H-M   'P 1'
#
loop_
_entity.id
_entity.type
_entity.pdbx_description
1 polymer ?
#
loop_
_entity_poly.entity_id
_entity_poly.type
_entity_poly.pdbx_seq_one_letter_code
_entity_poly.pdbx_strand_id
1 'polypeptide(L)'
;MKSIFLAVVAALCCSYAGAQQIPQEEENAQEVLYQRVKKLQTPQPQGPDGDEATNRPKVGALKKITATRSIQPVQQQVFTEADAPGVAKMMRAAVCAAPVVEADLEPVYSSVKAHMPLYLPYKNSSTGVWQGFYYSWDNDNDGANDAHRAVDYGKTSVAAGEDPTFGVYAIAPGKVIDVKWSDGGGNIITVEHTAPDGYKYRSTYLHLRNGYDNDRAKAKATSGKYKAFATNGTTSALCWGTNSQKIAVKVNDLVKAGQFLAYAGNTGSGGIGVILNDDGTLKNPDTRSFNVHLHFEVRVQDTRAGHSGEWVRIDPYGSYNHAGVDCYDLEATTPYARLFAPFYPSFHNVPLDLVNKFWGYYTGMGMALQTVSVDRNGGTLYAAGSFQWGLPGAWYARFYMTGSTYQSYFNSYDQQGYRPRQLSVTKDAGGNPRFSAIWEKKPAGQSAASVHNRDDANFDALWKDYVVNKKWHVQEHVDYTVNGKRYHAAVFVNKPNDNGFYLYYGMKGADFDKKFDELYPNWELRSINVNGSTVGGVWRPKKSNYAAYYGMTSAGYQSKFNQFSSEGLRLIKVQNYDNNGRFSAIWAK
;
A
#
# COMPACT_ATOMS: atom_id res chain seq x y z
N MET A 1 -38.06 -51.81 19.26
CA MET A 1 -38.53 -50.83 18.26
C MET A 1 -37.45 -49.77 18.08
N LYS A 2 -37.10 -49.43 16.82
CA LYS A 2 -36.27 -48.28 16.37
C LYS A 2 -34.85 -48.12 16.96
N SER A 3 -33.80 -47.79 16.21
CA SER A 3 -33.52 -47.92 14.77
C SER A 3 -32.00 -47.85 14.54
N ILE A 4 -31.54 -48.46 13.45
CA ILE A 4 -30.15 -48.51 12.96
C ILE A 4 -29.58 -47.11 12.66
N PHE A 5 -28.27 -46.90 12.84
CA PHE A 5 -27.45 -46.14 11.86
C PHE A 5 -25.98 -46.59 11.86
N LEU A 6 -25.46 -46.88 10.66
CA LEU A 6 -24.04 -47.12 10.39
C LEU A 6 -23.22 -45.82 10.54
N ALA A 7 -22.02 -45.93 11.10
CA ALA A 7 -21.01 -44.88 11.00
C ALA A 7 -20.06 -45.18 9.83
N VAL A 8 -20.18 -44.42 8.73
CA VAL A 8 -19.22 -44.47 7.61
C VAL A 8 -18.03 -43.58 7.95
N VAL A 9 -16.84 -44.17 8.05
CA VAL A 9 -15.59 -43.41 8.22
C VAL A 9 -15.17 -42.83 6.87
N ALA A 10 -15.58 -41.60 6.61
CA ALA A 10 -15.07 -40.81 5.49
C ALA A 10 -13.73 -40.18 5.87
N ALA A 11 -12.63 -40.80 5.46
CA ALA A 11 -11.31 -40.18 5.57
C ALA A 11 -11.22 -38.97 4.63
N LEU A 12 -11.29 -37.75 5.19
CA LEU A 12 -10.88 -36.55 4.46
C LEU A 12 -9.37 -36.58 4.30
N CYS A 13 -8.90 -37.15 3.18
CA CYS A 13 -7.59 -36.83 2.66
C CYS A 13 -7.59 -35.35 2.25
N CYS A 14 -7.23 -34.46 3.18
CA CYS A 14 -6.83 -33.11 2.85
C CYS A 14 -5.60 -33.18 1.93
N SER A 15 -5.84 -33.12 0.63
CA SER A 15 -4.79 -32.94 -0.36
C SER A 15 -4.10 -31.61 -0.07
N TYR A 16 -2.95 -31.68 0.60
CA TYR A 16 -1.94 -30.64 0.54
C TYR A 16 -1.52 -30.51 -0.92
N ALA A 17 -2.21 -29.64 -1.66
CA ALA A 17 -1.64 -29.04 -2.84
C ALA A 17 -0.40 -28.31 -2.35
N GLY A 18 0.79 -28.86 -2.68
CA GLY A 18 2.05 -28.28 -2.26
C GLY A 18 2.09 -26.82 -2.68
N ALA A 19 2.07 -25.91 -1.70
CA ALA A 19 2.15 -24.49 -1.98
C ALA A 19 3.45 -24.24 -2.73
N GLN A 20 3.35 -23.54 -3.85
CA GLN A 20 4.48 -23.27 -4.72
C GLN A 20 5.45 -22.37 -3.96
N GLN A 21 6.64 -22.89 -3.62
CA GLN A 21 7.65 -22.14 -2.85
C GLN A 21 8.10 -20.91 -3.63
N ILE A 22 7.59 -19.74 -3.24
CA ILE A 22 8.10 -18.44 -3.69
C ILE A 22 9.57 -18.28 -3.26
N PRO A 23 10.36 -17.40 -3.91
CA PRO A 23 11.77 -17.26 -3.58
C PRO A 23 11.96 -16.98 -2.08
N GLN A 24 13.01 -17.52 -1.45
CA GLN A 24 13.20 -17.36 0.01
C GLN A 24 13.38 -15.90 0.42
N GLU A 25 13.95 -15.08 -0.46
CA GLU A 25 14.01 -13.61 -0.33
C GLU A 25 12.62 -12.97 -0.28
N GLU A 26 11.60 -13.62 -0.87
CA GLU A 26 10.21 -13.18 -0.99
C GLU A 26 9.26 -13.82 0.03
N GLU A 27 9.55 -15.03 0.53
CA GLU A 27 8.95 -15.55 1.76
C GLU A 27 9.26 -14.63 2.96
N ASN A 28 10.42 -13.96 2.91
CA ASN A 28 10.84 -12.96 3.88
C ASN A 28 10.68 -11.51 3.36
N ALA A 29 10.25 -11.29 2.11
CA ALA A 29 9.97 -9.94 1.64
C ALA A 29 8.66 -9.46 2.24
N GLN A 30 8.77 -8.41 3.04
CA GLN A 30 7.72 -7.42 3.15
C GLN A 30 7.45 -6.94 1.72
N GLU A 31 6.29 -7.34 1.20
CA GLU A 31 5.92 -7.32 -0.22
C GLU A 31 6.30 -5.97 -0.85
N VAL A 32 7.14 -5.92 -1.91
CA VAL A 32 7.74 -4.64 -2.37
C VAL A 32 6.72 -3.57 -2.74
N LEU A 33 6.55 -2.72 -1.76
CA LEU A 33 6.45 -1.28 -1.81
C LEU A 33 7.21 -0.74 -0.56
N TYR A 34 8.44 -0.26 -0.78
CA TYR A 34 9.26 0.57 0.16
C TYR A 34 9.89 -0.06 1.40
N GLN A 35 10.72 0.76 2.05
CA GLN A 35 12.07 0.44 2.49
C GLN A 35 12.60 1.46 3.54
N ARG A 36 13.86 1.33 3.99
CA ARG A 36 14.45 1.87 5.24
C ARG A 36 15.21 3.20 5.05
N VAL A 37 15.88 3.62 6.12
CA VAL A 37 17.23 4.23 6.12
C VAL A 37 18.09 3.42 7.13
N LYS A 38 19.43 3.55 7.08
CA LYS A 38 20.41 2.74 7.85
C LYS A 38 20.16 2.73 9.38
N LYS A 39 20.29 1.55 10.01
CA LYS A 39 20.21 1.35 11.47
C LYS A 39 21.52 1.79 12.15
N LEU A 40 21.44 2.71 13.11
CA LEU A 40 22.54 2.98 14.05
C LEU A 40 22.54 1.88 15.12
N GLN A 41 23.67 1.20 15.29
CA GLN A 41 23.86 0.25 16.37
C GLN A 41 24.28 1.01 17.65
N THR A 42 23.47 0.89 18.70
CA THR A 42 23.92 0.99 20.08
C THR A 42 23.72 -0.38 20.75
N PRO A 43 24.56 -0.79 21.71
CA PRO A 43 24.45 -2.11 22.34
C PRO A 43 23.10 -2.29 23.06
N GLN A 44 22.54 -3.50 23.02
CA GLN A 44 21.42 -3.86 23.89
C GLN A 44 21.82 -3.73 25.37
N PRO A 45 21.00 -3.11 26.23
CA PRO A 45 21.08 -3.33 27.66
C PRO A 45 20.78 -4.81 27.95
N GLN A 46 21.70 -5.52 28.61
CA GLN A 46 21.44 -6.88 29.09
C GLN A 46 20.63 -6.82 30.39
N GLY A 47 19.43 -7.38 30.35
CA GLY A 47 18.54 -7.61 31.49
C GLY A 47 17.48 -8.64 31.09
N PRO A 48 16.98 -9.47 32.01
CA PRO A 48 16.07 -10.56 31.67
C PRO A 48 14.72 -10.04 31.15
N ASP A 49 14.24 -10.61 30.05
CA ASP A 49 12.94 -10.31 29.46
C ASP A 49 11.80 -10.84 30.36
N GLY A 50 10.80 -9.99 30.61
CA GLY A 50 9.82 -10.15 31.69
C GLY A 50 8.61 -11.05 31.41
N ASP A 51 8.75 -12.09 30.59
CA ASP A 51 7.70 -13.09 30.37
C ASP A 51 8.01 -14.38 31.16
N GLU A 52 7.42 -14.53 32.36
CA GLU A 52 6.87 -15.78 32.92
C GLU A 52 6.39 -15.61 34.38
N ALA A 53 5.07 -15.52 34.60
CA ALA A 53 4.30 -16.21 35.68
C ALA A 53 2.96 -15.51 36.05
N THR A 54 1.83 -16.10 35.60
CA THR A 54 0.47 -16.05 36.23
C THR A 54 -0.24 -14.68 36.37
N ASN A 55 -1.55 -14.49 36.16
CA ASN A 55 -2.70 -15.39 36.00
C ASN A 55 -3.64 -14.93 34.86
N ARG A 56 -4.28 -15.88 34.15
CA ARG A 56 -5.26 -15.59 33.09
C ARG A 56 -6.61 -15.08 33.64
N PRO A 57 -7.20 -13.98 33.12
CA PRO A 57 -8.63 -13.71 33.23
C PRO A 57 -9.46 -14.70 32.39
N LYS A 58 -10.68 -15.01 32.84
CA LYS A 58 -11.53 -16.06 32.26
C LYS A 58 -12.16 -15.63 30.93
N VAL A 59 -12.00 -16.45 29.89
CA VAL A 59 -12.70 -16.29 28.62
C VAL A 59 -14.14 -16.79 28.77
N GLY A 60 -15.13 -15.92 28.53
CA GLY A 60 -16.53 -16.34 28.39
C GLY A 60 -16.73 -17.17 27.11
N ALA A 61 -17.55 -18.23 27.17
CA ALA A 61 -17.71 -19.14 26.05
C ALA A 61 -18.32 -18.45 24.82
N LEU A 62 -17.51 -18.29 23.76
CA LEU A 62 -17.98 -17.81 22.46
C LEU A 62 -18.93 -18.83 21.82
N LYS A 63 -20.21 -18.47 21.65
CA LYS A 63 -21.12 -19.22 20.78
C LYS A 63 -20.59 -19.16 19.35
N LYS A 64 -20.30 -20.32 18.75
CA LYS A 64 -20.16 -20.44 17.29
C LYS A 64 -21.47 -19.99 16.64
N ILE A 65 -21.42 -18.92 15.86
CA ILE A 65 -22.48 -18.55 14.93
C ILE A 65 -22.06 -19.02 13.55
N THR A 66 -22.79 -19.98 12.99
CA THR A 66 -22.61 -20.42 11.60
C THR A 66 -22.98 -19.28 10.67
N ALA A 67 -22.05 -18.86 9.80
CA ALA A 67 -22.31 -17.79 8.85
C ALA A 67 -23.33 -18.23 7.79
N THR A 68 -24.51 -17.63 7.79
CA THR A 68 -25.51 -17.79 6.72
C THR A 68 -25.32 -16.72 5.64
N ARG A 69 -25.14 -17.20 4.40
CA ARG A 69 -24.91 -16.46 3.14
C ARG A 69 -23.51 -15.87 2.97
N SER A 70 -22.80 -16.41 1.98
CA SER A 70 -21.49 -15.96 1.51
C SER A 70 -21.60 -14.71 0.64
N ILE A 71 -21.12 -13.58 1.16
CA ILE A 71 -20.55 -12.50 0.34
C ILE A 71 -19.07 -12.50 0.68
N GLN A 72 -18.21 -12.76 -0.30
CA GLN A 72 -16.76 -12.74 -0.10
C GLN A 72 -16.31 -11.30 0.21
N PRO A 73 -15.77 -10.99 1.40
CA PRO A 73 -15.21 -9.68 1.65
C PRO A 73 -13.95 -9.48 0.81
N VAL A 74 -13.77 -8.28 0.26
CA VAL A 74 -12.52 -7.89 -0.41
C VAL A 74 -11.45 -7.71 0.66
N GLN A 75 -10.75 -8.79 0.97
CA GLN A 75 -9.61 -8.84 1.87
C GLN A 75 -8.47 -7.98 1.32
N GLN A 76 -8.26 -6.81 1.93
CA GLN A 76 -7.10 -5.96 1.69
C GLN A 76 -5.92 -6.52 2.50
N GLN A 77 -4.81 -6.85 1.82
CA GLN A 77 -3.56 -7.28 2.46
C GLN A 77 -2.72 -6.06 2.91
N VAL A 78 -1.77 -6.31 3.79
CA VAL A 78 -1.12 -5.29 4.63
C VAL A 78 0.35 -5.71 4.95
N PHE A 79 1.27 -4.75 5.15
CA PHE A 79 2.70 -4.91 4.80
C PHE A 79 3.66 -4.34 5.88
N THR A 80 4.35 -5.19 6.66
CA THR A 80 5.20 -4.77 7.81
C THR A 80 6.50 -4.07 7.42
N GLU A 81 7.23 -3.52 8.40
CA GLU A 81 8.13 -2.37 8.20
C GLU A 81 9.47 -2.47 8.96
N ALA A 82 10.25 -3.52 8.67
CA ALA A 82 11.50 -3.79 9.40
C ALA A 82 12.77 -3.52 8.58
N ASP A 83 12.74 -3.69 7.24
CA ASP A 83 13.97 -4.04 6.49
C ASP A 83 14.23 -3.42 5.11
N ALA A 84 15.45 -2.91 4.87
CA ALA A 84 15.91 -2.36 3.57
C ALA A 84 17.29 -1.61 3.57
N PRO A 85 17.74 -1.11 2.39
CA PRO A 85 18.63 0.07 2.14
C PRO A 85 17.98 1.44 2.50
N GLY A 86 17.93 2.45 1.62
CA GLY A 86 17.19 3.71 1.83
C GLY A 86 17.28 4.76 0.70
N VAL A 87 16.25 5.61 0.58
CA VAL A 87 16.27 6.74 -0.37
C VAL A 87 17.21 7.81 0.17
N ALA A 88 18.42 7.84 -0.40
CA ALA A 88 19.36 8.89 -0.14
C ALA A 88 18.76 10.21 -0.65
N LYS A 89 18.56 11.18 0.26
CA LYS A 89 18.25 12.56 -0.12
C LYS A 89 19.34 13.11 -1.04
N MET A 90 19.12 13.09 -2.34
CA MET A 90 19.61 14.14 -3.20
C MET A 90 18.60 15.28 -3.17
N MET A 91 18.85 16.26 -2.30
CA MET A 91 18.12 17.52 -2.34
C MET A 91 18.51 18.30 -3.60
N ARG A 92 17.81 18.04 -4.70
CA ARG A 92 17.55 18.94 -5.84
C ARG A 92 16.55 18.28 -6.78
N ALA A 93 15.79 19.09 -7.51
CA ALA A 93 14.88 18.60 -8.53
C ALA A 93 15.70 18.03 -9.70
N ALA A 94 15.86 16.69 -9.72
CA ALA A 94 16.03 15.97 -10.96
C ALA A 94 14.72 16.12 -11.75
N VAL A 95 14.74 17.05 -12.71
CA VAL A 95 13.71 17.14 -13.74
C VAL A 95 14.15 16.20 -14.85
N CYS A 96 13.28 15.28 -15.24
CA CYS A 96 13.55 14.37 -16.33
C CYS A 96 13.93 15.10 -17.62
N ALA A 97 14.82 14.47 -18.40
CA ALA A 97 15.06 14.87 -19.78
C ALA A 97 13.74 14.87 -20.58
N ALA A 98 13.75 15.55 -21.72
CA ALA A 98 12.61 15.53 -22.64
C ALA A 98 12.27 14.08 -23.00
N PRO A 99 11.00 13.66 -22.88
CA PRO A 99 10.60 12.28 -23.11
C PRO A 99 10.66 11.96 -24.61
N VAL A 100 11.00 10.72 -24.94
CA VAL A 100 10.86 10.19 -26.30
C VAL A 100 9.40 9.77 -26.46
N VAL A 101 8.65 10.49 -27.30
CA VAL A 101 7.23 10.24 -27.51
C VAL A 101 6.87 10.27 -28.99
N GLU A 102 6.05 9.30 -29.40
CA GLU A 102 5.37 9.31 -30.68
C GLU A 102 4.36 10.47 -30.69
N ALA A 103 4.59 11.49 -31.51
CA ALA A 103 3.81 12.75 -31.49
C ALA A 103 2.28 12.53 -31.62
N ASP A 104 1.86 11.55 -32.41
CA ASP A 104 0.44 11.20 -32.59
C ASP A 104 -0.21 10.62 -31.30
N LEU A 105 0.59 10.02 -30.41
CA LEU A 105 0.14 9.41 -29.15
C LEU A 105 0.18 10.38 -27.96
N GLU A 106 0.72 11.60 -28.11
CA GLU A 106 0.75 12.63 -27.07
C GLU A 106 -0.63 12.91 -26.43
N PRO A 107 -1.77 12.96 -27.17
CA PRO A 107 -3.10 13.11 -26.56
C PRO A 107 -3.51 11.93 -25.67
N VAL A 108 -2.96 10.73 -25.90
CA VAL A 108 -3.17 9.57 -25.02
C VAL A 108 -2.28 9.70 -23.80
N TYR A 109 -0.98 9.93 -23.98
CA TYR A 109 0.02 10.02 -22.90
C TYR A 109 -0.30 11.13 -21.89
N SER A 110 -0.66 12.32 -22.36
CA SER A 110 -1.10 13.44 -21.52
C SER A 110 -2.44 13.20 -20.78
N SER A 111 -3.26 12.26 -21.26
CA SER A 111 -4.53 11.87 -20.61
C SER A 111 -4.37 10.79 -19.52
N VAL A 112 -3.22 10.09 -19.50
CA VAL A 112 -2.95 8.99 -18.56
C VAL A 112 -3.02 9.51 -17.13
N LYS A 113 -3.76 8.78 -16.29
CA LYS A 113 -3.76 8.92 -14.83
C LYS A 113 -4.19 7.60 -14.20
N ALA A 114 -4.00 7.47 -12.90
CA ALA A 114 -4.44 6.32 -12.14
C ALA A 114 -5.92 6.47 -11.71
N HIS A 115 -6.77 5.54 -12.14
CA HIS A 115 -8.21 5.44 -11.82
C HIS A 115 -8.49 4.42 -10.71
N MET A 116 -7.50 3.58 -10.38
CA MET A 116 -7.46 2.71 -9.21
C MET A 116 -6.00 2.58 -8.74
N PRO A 117 -5.72 2.16 -7.49
CA PRO A 117 -4.37 1.91 -7.02
C PRO A 117 -3.72 0.80 -7.85
N LEU A 118 -2.59 1.11 -8.45
CA LEU A 118 -1.73 0.18 -9.17
C LEU A 118 -0.39 0.08 -8.44
N TYR A 119 0.16 -1.13 -8.37
CA TYR A 119 1.37 -1.46 -7.61
C TYR A 119 2.46 -2.02 -8.52
N LEU A 120 3.70 -2.06 -8.04
CA LEU A 120 4.82 -2.64 -8.77
C LEU A 120 4.56 -4.14 -9.06
N PRO A 121 5.01 -4.67 -10.21
CA PRO A 121 4.74 -6.05 -10.61
C PRO A 121 5.67 -7.08 -9.93
N TYR A 122 6.47 -6.70 -8.93
CA TYR A 122 7.44 -7.56 -8.24
C TYR A 122 7.46 -7.30 -6.73
N LYS A 123 7.94 -8.30 -5.95
CA LYS A 123 8.07 -8.20 -4.48
C LYS A 123 9.52 -8.23 -3.95
N ASN A 124 10.52 -8.31 -4.84
CA ASN A 124 11.92 -8.46 -4.44
C ASN A 124 12.64 -7.12 -4.31
N SER A 125 13.35 -6.90 -3.20
CA SER A 125 14.04 -5.63 -2.90
C SER A 125 15.37 -5.42 -3.65
N SER A 126 15.91 -6.47 -4.26
CA SER A 126 17.05 -6.38 -5.17
C SER A 126 16.64 -6.15 -6.62
N THR A 127 15.34 -6.29 -6.96
CA THR A 127 14.82 -6.01 -8.30
C THR A 127 14.64 -4.51 -8.53
N GLY A 128 15.11 -4.02 -9.66
CA GLY A 128 14.94 -2.64 -10.12
C GLY A 128 14.70 -2.57 -11.61
N VAL A 129 14.54 -1.36 -12.13
CA VAL A 129 14.44 -1.11 -13.59
C VAL A 129 15.79 -1.37 -14.23
N TRP A 130 15.82 -2.27 -15.21
CA TRP A 130 16.96 -2.51 -16.10
C TRP A 130 16.85 -1.66 -17.37
N GLN A 131 15.65 -1.57 -17.98
CA GLN A 131 15.40 -0.75 -19.17
C GLN A 131 14.08 0.01 -19.07
N GLY A 132 14.06 1.22 -19.65
CA GLY A 132 12.90 2.11 -19.70
C GLY A 132 11.95 1.83 -20.87
N PHE A 133 10.87 2.62 -20.94
CA PHE A 133 9.77 2.52 -21.91
C PHE A 133 10.14 2.89 -23.37
N TYR A 134 11.35 3.36 -23.59
CA TYR A 134 12.05 3.33 -24.88
C TYR A 134 13.49 2.91 -24.58
N TYR A 135 14.23 2.29 -25.49
CA TYR A 135 15.69 2.20 -25.40
C TYR A 135 16.30 1.99 -26.78
N SER A 136 17.45 2.61 -27.03
CA SER A 136 18.20 2.47 -28.28
C SER A 136 18.89 1.11 -28.34
N TRP A 137 18.52 0.30 -29.35
CA TRP A 137 19.07 -1.05 -29.55
C TRP A 137 20.26 -1.07 -30.53
N ASP A 138 20.38 -0.02 -31.34
CA ASP A 138 21.53 0.36 -32.15
C ASP A 138 22.57 1.20 -31.38
N ASN A 139 22.17 1.82 -30.26
CA ASN A 139 23.00 2.61 -29.32
C ASN A 139 23.45 3.99 -29.84
N ASP A 140 22.80 4.54 -30.88
CA ASP A 140 23.04 5.92 -31.33
C ASP A 140 22.17 6.95 -30.59
N ASN A 141 21.07 6.51 -29.96
CA ASN A 141 20.09 7.33 -29.23
C ASN A 141 19.39 8.38 -30.14
N ASP A 142 19.16 8.04 -31.40
CA ASP A 142 18.48 8.93 -32.36
C ASP A 142 16.95 8.98 -32.21
N GLY A 143 16.37 8.04 -31.46
CA GLY A 143 14.92 7.91 -31.23
C GLY A 143 14.12 7.30 -32.39
N ALA A 144 14.74 7.07 -33.56
CA ALA A 144 14.08 6.53 -34.75
C ALA A 144 13.84 5.01 -34.63
N ASN A 145 14.72 4.31 -33.91
CA ASN A 145 14.70 2.86 -33.75
C ASN A 145 14.26 2.39 -32.35
N ASP A 146 14.23 3.28 -31.35
CA ASP A 146 14.26 2.98 -29.90
C ASP A 146 12.97 2.39 -29.28
N ALA A 147 12.09 1.81 -30.10
CA ALA A 147 10.67 1.60 -29.82
C ALA A 147 10.32 0.42 -28.87
N HIS A 148 11.09 0.27 -27.78
CA HIS A 148 10.91 -0.69 -26.69
C HIS A 148 9.80 -0.29 -25.72
N ARG A 149 8.53 -0.42 -26.14
CA ARG A 149 7.34 0.07 -25.40
C ARG A 149 6.95 -0.74 -24.15
N ALA A 150 7.92 -1.04 -23.28
CA ALA A 150 7.77 -1.79 -22.04
C ALA A 150 8.84 -1.36 -21.02
N VAL A 151 8.64 -1.66 -19.73
CA VAL A 151 9.69 -1.50 -18.71
C VAL A 151 10.26 -2.88 -18.39
N ASP A 152 11.57 -3.03 -18.46
CA ASP A 152 12.24 -4.27 -18.06
C ASP A 152 12.70 -4.17 -16.61
N TYR A 153 12.35 -5.17 -15.80
CA TYR A 153 12.81 -5.30 -14.42
C TYR A 153 13.68 -6.53 -14.23
N GLY A 154 14.76 -6.40 -13.47
CA GLY A 154 15.57 -7.55 -13.07
C GLY A 154 16.33 -7.29 -11.78
N LYS A 155 16.92 -8.34 -11.22
CA LYS A 155 17.80 -8.21 -10.04
C LYS A 155 19.00 -7.33 -10.38
N THR A 156 19.24 -6.32 -9.57
CA THR A 156 20.35 -5.35 -9.72
C THR A 156 21.73 -5.99 -9.49
N SER A 157 21.77 -7.12 -8.78
CA SER A 157 22.95 -7.99 -8.65
C SER A 157 22.52 -9.43 -8.46
N VAL A 158 23.32 -10.40 -8.93
CA VAL A 158 23.09 -11.83 -8.76
C VAL A 158 24.40 -12.49 -8.31
N ALA A 159 24.37 -13.15 -7.15
CA ALA A 159 25.51 -13.86 -6.59
C ALA A 159 25.82 -15.17 -7.35
N ALA A 160 27.00 -15.75 -7.11
CA ALA A 160 27.34 -17.03 -7.71
C ALA A 160 26.48 -18.15 -7.10
N GLY A 161 25.77 -18.91 -7.94
CA GLY A 161 24.87 -19.99 -7.50
C GLY A 161 23.46 -19.52 -7.09
N GLU A 162 23.17 -18.22 -7.13
CA GLU A 162 21.85 -17.65 -6.90
C GLU A 162 20.95 -17.84 -8.13
N ASP A 163 19.65 -18.12 -7.93
CA ASP A 163 18.67 -18.08 -9.01
C ASP A 163 18.29 -16.61 -9.29
N PRO A 164 18.54 -16.08 -10.51
CA PRO A 164 18.26 -14.68 -10.85
C PRO A 164 16.76 -14.35 -10.92
N THR A 165 15.88 -15.34 -10.76
CA THR A 165 14.43 -15.14 -10.75
C THR A 165 13.93 -14.34 -9.54
N PHE A 166 12.73 -13.80 -9.71
CA PHE A 166 11.92 -13.13 -8.68
C PHE A 166 10.44 -13.36 -9.02
N GLY A 167 9.57 -13.22 -8.03
CA GLY A 167 8.12 -13.36 -8.21
C GLY A 167 7.50 -12.19 -8.96
N VAL A 168 6.55 -12.51 -9.83
CA VAL A 168 5.77 -11.57 -10.63
C VAL A 168 4.33 -11.54 -10.12
N TYR A 169 3.79 -10.34 -9.93
CA TYR A 169 2.55 -10.09 -9.20
C TYR A 169 1.57 -9.20 -9.97
N ALA A 170 0.28 -9.42 -9.75
CA ALA A 170 -0.80 -8.61 -10.32
C ALA A 170 -0.75 -7.18 -9.77
N ILE A 171 -0.59 -6.18 -10.65
CA ILE A 171 -0.47 -4.77 -10.24
C ILE A 171 -1.73 -4.23 -9.55
N ALA A 172 -2.88 -4.84 -9.81
CA ALA A 172 -4.20 -4.46 -9.31
C ALA A 172 -5.17 -5.64 -9.42
N PRO A 173 -6.37 -5.58 -8.82
CA PRO A 173 -7.39 -6.60 -9.03
C PRO A 173 -7.80 -6.63 -10.51
N GLY A 174 -8.11 -7.80 -11.05
CA GLY A 174 -8.43 -7.92 -12.47
C GLY A 174 -8.84 -9.33 -12.87
N LYS A 175 -9.11 -9.50 -14.17
CA LYS A 175 -9.39 -10.80 -14.79
C LYS A 175 -8.23 -11.17 -15.71
N VAL A 176 -7.69 -12.36 -15.57
CA VAL A 176 -6.72 -12.91 -16.54
C VAL A 176 -7.44 -13.15 -17.86
N ILE A 177 -7.02 -12.47 -18.92
CA ILE A 177 -7.63 -12.57 -20.25
C ILE A 177 -6.80 -13.40 -21.23
N ASP A 178 -5.51 -13.62 -20.94
CA ASP A 178 -4.61 -14.38 -21.79
C ASP A 178 -3.50 -15.05 -20.96
N VAL A 179 -3.18 -16.30 -21.32
CA VAL A 179 -2.03 -17.08 -20.80
C VAL A 179 -1.54 -17.92 -21.98
N LYS A 180 -0.42 -17.52 -22.58
CA LYS A 180 0.04 -18.08 -23.87
C LYS A 180 1.55 -18.19 -23.99
N TRP A 181 1.97 -18.84 -25.06
CA TRP A 181 3.34 -18.81 -25.57
C TRP A 181 3.44 -17.93 -26.82
N SER A 182 4.56 -17.24 -27.01
CA SER A 182 4.99 -16.72 -28.31
C SER A 182 6.51 -16.88 -28.46
N ASP A 183 6.99 -17.07 -29.67
CA ASP A 183 8.42 -17.34 -29.90
C ASP A 183 9.33 -16.17 -29.50
N GLY A 184 8.84 -14.92 -29.58
CA GLY A 184 9.55 -13.74 -29.10
C GLY A 184 9.44 -13.55 -27.58
N GLY A 185 8.21 -13.48 -27.07
CA GLY A 185 7.92 -13.12 -25.67
C GLY A 185 7.92 -14.27 -24.67
N GLY A 186 8.14 -15.51 -25.11
CA GLY A 186 8.12 -16.69 -24.24
C GLY A 186 6.75 -16.98 -23.67
N ASN A 187 6.69 -17.35 -22.39
CA ASN A 187 5.43 -17.45 -21.66
C ASN A 187 4.92 -16.04 -21.26
N ILE A 188 3.65 -15.77 -21.56
CA ILE A 188 3.00 -14.47 -21.40
C ILE A 188 1.71 -14.61 -20.61
N ILE A 189 1.48 -13.69 -19.66
CA ILE A 189 0.19 -13.48 -18.99
C ILE A 189 -0.33 -12.08 -19.34
N THR A 190 -1.63 -11.93 -19.61
CA THR A 190 -2.30 -10.62 -19.65
C THR A 190 -3.47 -10.56 -18.68
N VAL A 191 -3.53 -9.50 -17.87
CA VAL A 191 -4.63 -9.22 -16.94
C VAL A 191 -5.33 -7.93 -17.38
N GLU A 192 -6.65 -7.98 -17.53
CA GLU A 192 -7.49 -6.78 -17.68
C GLU A 192 -7.98 -6.32 -16.31
N HIS A 193 -7.67 -5.08 -15.97
CA HIS A 193 -8.12 -4.41 -14.76
C HIS A 193 -9.27 -3.47 -15.11
N THR A 194 -10.29 -3.39 -14.28
CA THR A 194 -11.39 -2.43 -14.42
C THR A 194 -11.52 -1.65 -13.13
N ALA A 195 -11.31 -0.34 -13.22
CA ALA A 195 -11.43 0.60 -12.12
C ALA A 195 -12.91 0.80 -11.72
N PRO A 196 -13.20 1.35 -10.52
CA PRO A 196 -14.58 1.55 -10.04
C PRO A 196 -15.44 2.45 -10.93
N ASP A 197 -14.83 3.31 -11.75
CA ASP A 197 -15.49 4.20 -12.72
C ASP A 197 -15.60 3.58 -14.14
N GLY A 198 -15.18 2.33 -14.30
CA GLY A 198 -15.20 1.60 -15.56
C GLY A 198 -13.96 1.77 -16.43
N TYR A 199 -12.99 2.63 -16.06
CA TYR A 199 -11.74 2.78 -16.81
C TYR A 199 -10.96 1.47 -16.81
N LYS A 200 -10.35 1.11 -17.95
CA LYS A 200 -9.66 -0.17 -18.11
C LYS A 200 -8.16 -0.03 -18.37
N TYR A 201 -7.41 -0.90 -17.72
CA TYR A 201 -5.99 -1.15 -18.00
C TYR A 201 -5.80 -2.59 -18.44
N ARG A 202 -4.76 -2.85 -19.21
CA ARG A 202 -4.19 -4.19 -19.34
C ARG A 202 -2.74 -4.18 -18.89
N SER A 203 -2.37 -5.09 -18.01
CA SER A 203 -0.97 -5.41 -17.72
C SER A 203 -0.59 -6.71 -18.42
N THR A 204 0.58 -6.72 -19.05
CA THR A 204 1.11 -7.90 -19.75
C THR A 204 2.52 -8.18 -19.27
N TYR A 205 2.77 -9.45 -18.96
CA TYR A 205 3.97 -9.94 -18.28
C TYR A 205 4.62 -11.00 -19.17
N LEU A 206 5.85 -10.77 -19.64
CA LEU A 206 6.53 -11.60 -20.63
C LEU A 206 7.76 -12.31 -20.03
N HIS A 207 8.34 -13.21 -20.83
CA HIS A 207 9.55 -14.01 -20.54
C HIS A 207 9.45 -14.95 -19.34
N LEU A 208 8.24 -15.16 -18.80
CA LEU A 208 7.98 -15.89 -17.56
C LEU A 208 8.45 -17.35 -17.62
N ARG A 209 8.74 -17.94 -16.45
CA ARG A 209 8.95 -19.40 -16.33
C ARG A 209 7.60 -20.12 -16.20
N ASN A 210 7.46 -21.26 -16.88
CA ASN A 210 6.30 -22.14 -16.79
C ASN A 210 6.69 -23.63 -16.65
N GLY A 211 7.84 -23.88 -16.02
CA GLY A 211 8.40 -25.20 -15.76
C GLY A 211 9.48 -25.60 -16.77
N TYR A 212 10.64 -25.99 -16.25
CA TYR A 212 11.84 -26.38 -17.00
C TYR A 212 11.56 -27.21 -18.28
N ASP A 213 10.84 -28.33 -18.16
CA ASP A 213 10.59 -29.24 -19.29
C ASP A 213 9.65 -28.62 -20.33
N ASN A 214 8.63 -27.88 -19.88
CA ASN A 214 7.70 -27.16 -20.75
C ASN A 214 8.45 -26.10 -21.56
N ASP A 215 9.22 -25.26 -20.87
CA ASP A 215 9.87 -24.09 -21.47
C ASP A 215 10.96 -24.53 -22.47
N ARG A 216 11.74 -25.58 -22.14
CA ARG A 216 12.69 -26.19 -23.08
C ARG A 216 11.99 -26.89 -24.24
N ALA A 217 10.86 -27.56 -24.04
CA ALA A 217 10.11 -28.19 -25.13
C ALA A 217 9.54 -27.14 -26.10
N LYS A 218 8.99 -26.03 -25.59
CA LYS A 218 8.56 -24.89 -26.39
C LYS A 218 9.72 -24.26 -27.16
N ALA A 219 10.84 -24.00 -26.50
CA ALA A 219 12.03 -23.45 -27.15
C ALA A 219 12.62 -24.36 -28.24
N LYS A 220 12.61 -25.69 -28.07
CA LYS A 220 13.02 -26.65 -29.11
C LYS A 220 12.11 -26.64 -30.35
N ALA A 221 10.86 -26.18 -30.22
CA ALA A 221 9.92 -26.06 -31.31
C ALA A 221 10.06 -24.74 -32.11
N THR A 222 10.86 -23.77 -31.65
CA THR A 222 11.12 -22.52 -32.39
C THR A 222 12.19 -22.72 -33.48
N SER A 223 12.77 -21.63 -34.00
CA SER A 223 13.86 -21.65 -34.98
C SER A 223 15.13 -20.94 -34.46
N GLY A 224 16.21 -20.99 -35.27
CA GLY A 224 17.46 -20.28 -35.04
C GLY A 224 18.14 -20.58 -33.70
N LYS A 225 18.88 -19.59 -33.19
CA LYS A 225 19.68 -19.69 -31.96
C LYS A 225 18.92 -20.14 -30.71
N TYR A 226 17.63 -19.81 -30.59
CA TYR A 226 16.87 -20.21 -29.41
C TYR A 226 16.57 -21.72 -29.40
N LYS A 227 16.25 -22.30 -30.56
CA LYS A 227 16.16 -23.76 -30.72
C LYS A 227 17.52 -24.44 -30.52
N ALA A 228 18.59 -23.87 -31.07
CA ALA A 228 19.94 -24.40 -30.90
C ALA A 228 20.34 -24.44 -29.42
N PHE A 229 20.11 -23.34 -28.68
CA PHE A 229 20.31 -23.25 -27.24
C PHE A 229 19.45 -24.24 -26.45
N ALA A 230 18.17 -24.37 -26.77
CA ALA A 230 17.29 -25.32 -26.10
C ALA A 230 17.69 -26.80 -26.33
N THR A 231 18.38 -27.08 -27.44
CA THR A 231 18.83 -28.43 -27.83
C THR A 231 20.22 -28.75 -27.25
N ASN A 232 21.20 -27.87 -27.46
CA ASN A 232 22.62 -28.10 -27.24
C ASN A 232 23.26 -27.18 -26.17
N GLY A 233 22.57 -26.11 -25.76
CA GLY A 233 23.05 -25.13 -24.79
C GLY A 233 22.93 -25.60 -23.34
N THR A 234 23.11 -24.68 -22.39
CA THR A 234 23.10 -25.01 -20.96
C THR A 234 21.78 -25.64 -20.52
N THR A 235 21.88 -26.68 -19.70
CA THR A 235 20.76 -27.34 -19.04
C THR A 235 20.53 -26.83 -17.62
N SER A 236 21.29 -25.82 -17.17
CA SER A 236 21.27 -25.28 -15.80
C SER A 236 19.88 -24.82 -15.33
N ALA A 237 19.52 -25.22 -14.11
CA ALA A 237 18.31 -24.77 -13.44
C ALA A 237 18.35 -23.28 -13.06
N LEU A 238 19.54 -22.65 -12.93
CA LEU A 238 19.64 -21.19 -12.73
C LEU A 238 19.22 -20.41 -13.99
N CYS A 239 19.36 -21.03 -15.15
CA CYS A 239 19.01 -20.43 -16.44
C CYS A 239 17.54 -20.68 -16.80
N TRP A 240 17.09 -21.94 -16.71
CA TRP A 240 15.75 -22.37 -17.15
C TRP A 240 14.72 -22.45 -16.02
N GLY A 241 15.15 -22.33 -14.77
CA GLY A 241 14.32 -22.62 -13.60
C GLY A 241 14.10 -24.11 -13.35
N THR A 242 13.06 -24.41 -12.59
CA THR A 242 12.68 -25.78 -12.19
C THR A 242 11.27 -26.12 -12.67
N ASN A 243 10.89 -27.41 -12.61
CA ASN A 243 9.51 -27.82 -12.87
C ASN A 243 8.49 -27.39 -11.80
N SER A 244 8.92 -26.84 -10.65
CA SER A 244 8.02 -26.23 -9.67
C SER A 244 7.74 -24.74 -9.97
N GLN A 245 8.56 -24.07 -10.77
CA GLN A 245 8.38 -22.67 -11.17
C GLN A 245 7.44 -22.54 -12.38
N LYS A 246 6.14 -22.76 -12.15
CA LYS A 246 5.05 -22.64 -13.12
C LYS A 246 4.29 -21.32 -13.00
N ILE A 247 3.51 -20.99 -14.04
CA ILE A 247 2.45 -19.98 -13.96
C ILE A 247 1.35 -20.47 -13.00
N ALA A 248 0.93 -19.60 -12.08
CA ALA A 248 -0.04 -19.89 -11.02
C ALA A 248 -1.50 -19.60 -11.39
N VAL A 249 -1.75 -18.97 -12.55
CA VAL A 249 -3.07 -18.49 -12.98
C VAL A 249 -3.48 -18.99 -14.38
N LYS A 250 -4.77 -18.93 -14.67
CA LYS A 250 -5.42 -19.42 -15.90
C LYS A 250 -6.24 -18.32 -16.53
N VAL A 251 -6.52 -18.43 -17.83
CA VAL A 251 -7.50 -17.54 -18.49
C VAL A 251 -8.87 -17.66 -17.80
N ASN A 252 -9.47 -16.50 -17.53
CA ASN A 252 -10.67 -16.27 -16.72
C ASN A 252 -10.51 -16.25 -15.20
N ASP A 253 -9.34 -16.55 -14.62
CA ASP A 253 -9.14 -16.38 -13.18
C ASP A 253 -9.30 -14.90 -12.79
N LEU A 254 -9.92 -14.66 -11.64
CA LEU A 254 -9.93 -13.34 -10.99
C LEU A 254 -8.74 -13.25 -10.04
N VAL A 255 -7.91 -12.22 -10.24
CA VAL A 255 -6.73 -11.97 -9.41
C VAL A 255 -6.96 -10.80 -8.47
N LYS A 256 -6.40 -10.87 -7.26
CA LYS A 256 -6.30 -9.76 -6.33
C LYS A 256 -5.07 -8.90 -6.66
N ALA A 257 -5.05 -7.64 -6.21
CA ALA A 257 -3.83 -6.85 -6.22
C ALA A 257 -2.73 -7.53 -5.38
N GLY A 258 -1.50 -7.52 -5.85
CA GLY A 258 -0.38 -8.19 -5.18
C GLY A 258 -0.45 -9.73 -5.19
N GLN A 259 -1.40 -10.34 -5.92
CA GLN A 259 -1.46 -11.79 -6.08
C GLN A 259 -0.31 -12.30 -6.96
N PHE A 260 0.32 -13.40 -6.54
CA PHE A 260 1.36 -14.07 -7.32
C PHE A 260 0.82 -14.62 -8.64
N LEU A 261 1.53 -14.37 -9.73
CA LEU A 261 1.18 -14.79 -11.09
C LEU A 261 2.14 -15.86 -11.64
N ALA A 262 3.45 -15.62 -11.53
CA ALA A 262 4.51 -16.46 -12.10
C ALA A 262 5.89 -16.06 -11.55
N TYR A 263 6.92 -16.78 -12.00
CA TYR A 263 8.33 -16.41 -11.81
C TYR A 263 8.83 -15.66 -13.04
N ALA A 264 9.63 -14.60 -12.83
CA ALA A 264 10.37 -13.95 -13.90
C ALA A 264 11.35 -14.95 -14.54
N GLY A 265 11.60 -14.80 -15.83
CA GLY A 265 12.40 -15.74 -16.61
C GLY A 265 13.07 -15.07 -17.79
N ASN A 266 13.48 -15.88 -18.75
CA ASN A 266 14.16 -15.47 -19.97
C ASN A 266 13.59 -16.18 -21.20
N THR A 267 12.33 -16.63 -21.12
CA THR A 267 11.74 -17.46 -22.19
C THR A 267 11.45 -16.65 -23.45
N GLY A 268 11.54 -17.28 -24.62
CA GLY A 268 11.43 -16.61 -25.92
C GLY A 268 12.75 -15.98 -26.42
N SER A 269 12.78 -15.64 -27.71
CA SER A 269 13.95 -15.09 -28.38
C SER A 269 14.24 -13.62 -28.02
N GLY A 270 13.24 -12.86 -27.59
CA GLY A 270 13.42 -11.54 -26.97
C GLY A 270 13.97 -11.62 -25.54
N GLY A 271 13.78 -12.77 -24.87
CA GLY A 271 14.38 -13.08 -23.58
C GLY A 271 15.86 -13.46 -23.73
N ILE A 272 16.18 -14.73 -23.53
CA ILE A 272 17.57 -15.20 -23.59
C ILE A 272 18.24 -15.01 -24.96
N GLY A 273 17.47 -14.96 -26.05
CA GLY A 273 18.02 -14.85 -27.41
C GLY A 273 18.91 -13.63 -27.66
N VAL A 274 18.75 -12.55 -26.90
CA VAL A 274 19.61 -11.35 -26.97
C VAL A 274 21.06 -11.66 -26.60
N ILE A 275 21.26 -12.57 -25.63
CA ILE A 275 22.59 -12.94 -25.09
C ILE A 275 23.16 -14.24 -25.71
N LEU A 276 22.55 -14.77 -26.77
CA LEU A 276 23.00 -15.97 -27.50
C LEU A 276 23.77 -15.63 -28.78
N ASN A 277 24.77 -16.46 -29.06
CA ASN A 277 25.40 -16.64 -30.37
C ASN A 277 24.47 -17.45 -31.31
N ASP A 278 24.76 -17.48 -32.60
CA ASP A 278 23.89 -18.15 -33.58
C ASP A 278 23.85 -19.69 -33.46
N ASP A 279 24.92 -20.29 -32.92
CA ASP A 279 24.99 -21.71 -32.56
C ASP A 279 24.21 -22.06 -31.27
N GLY A 280 23.63 -21.06 -30.60
CA GLY A 280 22.93 -21.21 -29.35
C GLY A 280 23.83 -21.29 -28.11
N THR A 281 25.11 -20.97 -28.19
CA THR A 281 25.95 -20.74 -27.00
C THR A 281 25.72 -19.35 -26.40
N LEU A 282 26.08 -19.16 -25.13
CA LEU A 282 26.03 -17.84 -24.48
C LEU A 282 27.18 -16.97 -24.98
N LYS A 283 26.90 -15.70 -25.32
CA LYS A 283 27.92 -14.69 -25.68
C LYS A 283 28.96 -14.49 -24.57
N ASN A 284 28.52 -14.57 -23.32
CA ASN A 284 29.37 -14.59 -22.13
C ASN A 284 28.99 -15.80 -21.26
N PRO A 285 29.86 -16.83 -21.13
CA PRO A 285 29.57 -18.04 -20.36
C PRO A 285 29.48 -17.79 -18.85
N ASP A 286 30.09 -16.72 -18.33
CA ASP A 286 30.08 -16.35 -16.91
C ASP A 286 28.87 -15.49 -16.51
N THR A 287 27.93 -15.27 -17.44
CA THR A 287 26.67 -14.57 -17.19
C THR A 287 25.87 -15.27 -16.08
N ARG A 288 25.58 -14.54 -15.00
CA ARG A 288 24.79 -15.05 -13.85
C ARG A 288 23.31 -14.75 -13.95
N SER A 289 22.94 -13.65 -14.60
CA SER A 289 21.55 -13.24 -14.74
C SER A 289 20.78 -14.05 -15.78
N PHE A 290 21.46 -14.65 -16.76
CA PHE A 290 20.89 -15.36 -17.91
C PHE A 290 19.81 -14.56 -18.68
N ASN A 291 19.91 -13.24 -18.66
CA ASN A 291 18.85 -12.30 -19.08
C ASN A 291 17.47 -12.62 -18.47
N VAL A 292 17.42 -13.09 -17.22
CA VAL A 292 16.18 -13.30 -16.47
C VAL A 292 15.67 -11.94 -16.00
N HIS A 293 14.55 -11.53 -16.60
CA HIS A 293 13.90 -10.26 -16.35
C HIS A 293 12.38 -10.40 -16.53
N LEU A 294 11.64 -9.40 -16.08
CA LEU A 294 10.25 -9.20 -16.42
C LEU A 294 10.18 -8.04 -17.41
N HIS A 295 9.87 -8.34 -18.67
CA HIS A 295 9.43 -7.34 -19.64
C HIS A 295 7.94 -7.06 -19.39
N PHE A 296 7.64 -5.82 -19.02
CA PHE A 296 6.34 -5.44 -18.47
C PHE A 296 5.69 -4.32 -19.29
N GLU A 297 4.52 -4.61 -19.84
CA GLU A 297 3.73 -3.66 -20.63
C GLU A 297 2.49 -3.23 -19.83
N VAL A 298 2.23 -1.92 -19.76
CA VAL A 298 0.91 -1.39 -19.38
C VAL A 298 0.24 -0.80 -20.62
N ARG A 299 -1.04 -1.10 -20.79
CA ARG A 299 -1.88 -0.57 -21.87
C ARG A 299 -3.12 0.10 -21.33
N VAL A 300 -3.52 1.18 -21.98
CA VAL A 300 -4.81 1.86 -21.83
C VAL A 300 -5.59 1.78 -23.14
N GLN A 301 -6.91 1.98 -23.09
CA GLN A 301 -7.71 2.09 -24.29
C GLN A 301 -7.37 3.39 -25.04
N ASP A 302 -7.29 3.33 -26.36
CA ASP A 302 -7.19 4.55 -27.16
C ASP A 302 -8.54 5.28 -27.16
N THR A 303 -8.52 6.56 -26.78
CA THR A 303 -9.70 7.43 -26.74
C THR A 303 -9.62 8.57 -27.76
N ARG A 304 -8.63 8.57 -28.67
CA ARG A 304 -8.51 9.54 -29.76
C ARG A 304 -9.63 9.34 -30.78
N ALA A 305 -10.09 10.44 -31.39
CA ALA A 305 -11.11 10.37 -32.42
C ALA A 305 -10.65 9.49 -33.60
N GLY A 306 -11.51 8.56 -34.04
CA GLY A 306 -11.19 7.59 -35.09
C GLY A 306 -10.64 6.25 -34.59
N HIS A 307 -10.12 6.18 -33.36
CA HIS A 307 -9.65 4.95 -32.74
C HIS A 307 -10.77 4.33 -31.89
N SER A 308 -10.99 3.01 -32.00
CA SER A 308 -12.05 2.33 -31.24
C SER A 308 -11.67 0.88 -30.94
N GLY A 309 -11.63 0.51 -29.66
CA GLY A 309 -11.23 -0.82 -29.20
C GLY A 309 -9.72 -1.08 -29.22
N GLU A 310 -8.93 -0.13 -29.72
CA GLU A 310 -7.47 -0.16 -29.74
C GLU A 310 -6.86 0.05 -28.35
N TRP A 311 -5.61 -0.40 -28.17
CA TRP A 311 -4.90 -0.38 -26.90
C TRP A 311 -3.49 0.18 -27.10
N VAL A 312 -3.22 1.32 -26.47
CA VAL A 312 -1.94 2.03 -26.52
C VAL A 312 -1.08 1.59 -25.34
N ARG A 313 0.18 1.24 -25.59
CA ARG A 313 1.18 1.01 -24.55
C ARG A 313 1.66 2.35 -23.98
N ILE A 314 1.85 2.39 -22.67
CA ILE A 314 2.22 3.59 -21.93
C ILE A 314 3.29 3.27 -20.89
N ASP A 315 4.10 4.28 -20.55
CA ASP A 315 5.01 4.18 -19.41
C ASP A 315 4.23 4.37 -18.09
N PRO A 316 4.16 3.36 -17.20
CA PRO A 316 3.52 3.52 -15.90
C PRO A 316 4.27 4.49 -14.95
N TYR A 317 5.50 4.89 -15.28
CA TYR A 317 6.24 5.92 -14.55
C TYR A 317 6.04 7.32 -15.13
N GLY A 318 5.39 7.47 -16.30
CA GLY A 318 5.18 8.77 -16.95
C GLY A 318 6.48 9.47 -17.38
N SER A 319 7.58 8.73 -17.51
CA SER A 319 8.88 9.23 -17.96
C SER A 319 9.07 9.12 -19.47
N TYR A 320 8.61 8.03 -20.10
CA TYR A 320 8.75 7.75 -21.54
C TYR A 320 10.20 7.98 -22.04
N ASN A 321 11.19 7.39 -21.35
CA ASN A 321 12.61 7.70 -21.56
C ASN A 321 13.48 6.43 -21.52
N HIS A 322 14.73 6.55 -21.97
CA HIS A 322 15.73 5.48 -21.98
C HIS A 322 16.18 5.04 -20.59
N ALA A 323 16.89 3.91 -20.55
CA ALA A 323 17.37 3.30 -19.32
C ALA A 323 18.42 4.14 -18.58
N GLY A 324 18.63 3.85 -17.30
CA GLY A 324 19.72 4.44 -16.51
C GLY A 324 19.48 5.85 -15.96
N VAL A 325 18.24 6.37 -16.05
CA VAL A 325 17.84 7.66 -15.48
C VAL A 325 17.11 7.53 -14.14
N ASP A 326 17.37 8.49 -13.26
CA ASP A 326 16.66 8.74 -11.99
C ASP A 326 15.14 8.97 -12.17
N CYS A 327 14.67 9.26 -13.37
CA CYS A 327 13.24 9.41 -13.69
C CYS A 327 12.34 8.25 -13.27
N TYR A 328 12.86 7.02 -13.32
CA TYR A 328 12.10 5.84 -12.91
C TYR A 328 11.99 5.70 -11.38
N ASP A 329 12.77 6.45 -10.60
CA ASP A 329 12.53 6.58 -9.17
C ASP A 329 11.15 7.21 -8.93
N LEU A 330 10.35 6.61 -8.05
CA LEU A 330 9.00 7.10 -7.76
C LEU A 330 9.00 8.48 -7.08
N GLU A 331 10.15 8.94 -6.57
CA GLU A 331 10.32 10.29 -6.03
C GLU A 331 10.73 11.33 -7.08
N ALA A 332 11.14 10.95 -8.30
CA ALA A 332 11.50 11.90 -9.35
C ALA A 332 10.27 12.64 -9.93
N THR A 333 10.47 13.81 -10.55
CA THR A 333 9.38 14.57 -11.17
C THR A 333 9.40 14.33 -12.68
N THR A 334 8.32 13.75 -13.18
CA THR A 334 8.15 13.29 -14.56
C THR A 334 7.25 14.23 -15.38
N PRO A 335 7.37 14.24 -16.72
CA PRO A 335 6.52 15.06 -17.59
C PRO A 335 5.04 14.63 -17.54
N TYR A 336 4.77 13.33 -17.40
CA TYR A 336 3.42 12.76 -17.33
C TYR A 336 3.10 12.17 -15.95
N ALA A 337 1.82 11.90 -15.72
CA ALA A 337 1.34 11.34 -14.46
C ALA A 337 1.80 9.87 -14.27
N ARG A 338 2.21 9.54 -13.05
CA ARG A 338 2.57 8.17 -12.65
C ARG A 338 1.33 7.32 -12.41
N LEU A 339 1.42 6.06 -12.81
CA LEU A 339 0.47 5.01 -12.46
C LEU A 339 0.81 4.30 -11.14
N PHE A 340 2.06 4.35 -10.70
CA PHE A 340 2.51 3.81 -9.39
C PHE A 340 2.71 4.92 -8.35
N ALA A 341 2.54 4.58 -7.06
CA ALA A 341 2.69 5.51 -5.94
C ALA A 341 3.63 4.99 -4.83
N PRO A 342 4.36 5.89 -4.12
CA PRO A 342 5.35 5.57 -3.08
C PRO A 342 4.76 5.09 -1.74
N PHE A 343 3.49 4.70 -1.69
CA PHE A 343 2.81 4.14 -0.52
C PHE A 343 1.44 3.56 -0.92
N TYR A 344 0.85 2.72 -0.06
CA TYR A 344 -0.53 2.20 -0.22
C TYR A 344 -1.59 3.25 0.17
N PRO A 345 -2.88 3.09 -0.23
CA PRO A 345 -3.94 4.01 0.20
C PRO A 345 -4.04 4.12 1.72
N SER A 346 -3.79 3.03 2.45
CA SER A 346 -3.62 3.00 3.91
C SER A 346 -2.15 2.78 4.24
N PHE A 347 -1.57 3.70 5.01
CA PHE A 347 -0.13 3.83 5.14
C PHE A 347 0.29 4.26 6.55
N HIS A 348 1.54 3.97 6.91
CA HIS A 348 2.21 4.45 8.11
C HIS A 348 3.71 4.64 7.80
N ASN A 349 4.40 5.47 8.59
CA ASN A 349 5.80 5.85 8.42
C ASN A 349 6.17 6.36 7.01
N VAL A 350 5.22 6.95 6.28
CA VAL A 350 5.49 7.60 5.00
C VAL A 350 5.98 9.03 5.25
N PRO A 351 7.12 9.46 4.71
CA PRO A 351 7.53 10.86 4.74
C PRO A 351 6.42 11.81 4.26
N LEU A 352 6.15 12.88 5.03
CA LEU A 352 5.00 13.77 4.78
C LEU A 352 5.11 14.52 3.43
N ASP A 353 6.33 14.78 2.97
CA ASP A 353 6.61 15.31 1.64
C ASP A 353 6.16 14.36 0.51
N LEU A 354 6.32 13.04 0.66
CA LEU A 354 5.78 12.07 -0.29
C LEU A 354 4.24 12.05 -0.28
N VAL A 355 3.61 12.12 0.90
CA VAL A 355 2.14 12.23 1.01
C VAL A 355 1.61 13.51 0.35
N ASN A 356 2.35 14.63 0.47
CA ASN A 356 2.02 15.88 -0.22
C ASN A 356 2.24 15.79 -1.74
N LYS A 357 3.35 15.19 -2.19
CA LYS A 357 3.65 15.01 -3.62
C LYS A 357 2.63 14.11 -4.33
N PHE A 358 2.25 13.01 -3.69
CA PHE A 358 1.28 12.04 -4.24
C PHE A 358 -0.16 12.28 -3.77
N TRP A 359 -0.45 13.44 -3.20
CA TRP A 359 -1.80 13.81 -2.77
C TRP A 359 -2.85 13.61 -3.88
N GLY A 360 -2.53 14.10 -5.07
CA GLY A 360 -3.39 14.03 -6.25
C GLY A 360 -3.64 12.59 -6.75
N TYR A 361 -2.77 11.64 -6.44
CA TYR A 361 -2.88 10.25 -6.93
C TYR A 361 -4.14 9.58 -6.40
N TYR A 362 -4.32 9.55 -5.08
CA TYR A 362 -5.51 8.94 -4.48
C TYR A 362 -6.76 9.82 -4.60
N THR A 363 -6.63 11.15 -4.47
CA THR A 363 -7.80 12.02 -4.62
C THR A 363 -8.33 12.07 -6.05
N GLY A 364 -7.47 11.85 -7.06
CA GLY A 364 -7.84 11.75 -8.47
C GLY A 364 -8.71 10.53 -8.78
N MET A 365 -8.61 9.45 -7.99
CA MET A 365 -9.45 8.25 -8.05
C MET A 365 -10.81 8.40 -7.33
N GLY A 366 -11.14 9.60 -6.85
CA GLY A 366 -12.33 9.83 -6.02
C GLY A 366 -12.22 9.31 -4.59
N MET A 367 -11.01 9.01 -4.09
CA MET A 367 -10.80 8.64 -2.68
C MET A 367 -10.67 9.90 -1.82
N ALA A 368 -11.19 9.86 -0.59
CA ALA A 368 -10.95 10.89 0.42
C ALA A 368 -10.10 10.34 1.56
N LEU A 369 -9.36 11.21 2.25
CA LEU A 369 -8.52 10.83 3.39
C LEU A 369 -9.41 10.54 4.61
N GLN A 370 -9.67 9.27 4.93
CA GLN A 370 -10.40 8.84 6.13
C GLN A 370 -9.73 9.33 7.41
N THR A 371 -8.43 9.12 7.55
CA THR A 371 -7.68 9.49 8.76
C THR A 371 -6.26 9.90 8.41
N VAL A 372 -5.67 10.76 9.23
CA VAL A 372 -4.24 11.13 9.16
C VAL A 372 -3.71 11.61 10.50
N SER A 373 -2.50 11.19 10.81
CA SER A 373 -1.67 11.72 11.87
C SER A 373 -0.28 12.00 11.30
N VAL A 374 0.37 13.01 11.87
CA VAL A 374 1.76 13.36 11.56
C VAL A 374 2.52 13.42 12.86
N ASP A 375 3.66 12.75 12.91
CA ASP A 375 4.62 12.85 14.00
C ASP A 375 6.04 12.94 13.44
N ARG A 376 6.96 13.41 14.27
CA ARG A 376 8.38 13.55 13.91
C ARG A 376 9.13 12.25 14.16
N ASN A 377 10.23 12.01 13.44
CA ASN A 377 11.35 11.21 13.95
C ASN A 377 12.66 11.91 13.53
N GLY A 378 13.51 12.23 14.51
CA GLY A 378 14.66 13.10 14.29
C GLY A 378 14.24 14.45 13.70
N GLY A 379 14.75 14.77 12.50
CA GLY A 379 14.39 15.97 11.73
C GLY A 379 13.33 15.76 10.64
N THR A 380 12.81 14.54 10.48
CA THR A 380 11.85 14.17 9.41
C THR A 380 10.43 14.09 9.96
N LEU A 381 9.43 14.45 9.15
CA LEU A 381 8.01 14.27 9.46
C LEU A 381 7.48 13.04 8.75
N TYR A 382 6.82 12.19 9.53
CA TYR A 382 6.21 10.95 9.07
C TYR A 382 4.71 10.99 9.28
N ALA A 383 3.98 10.49 8.30
CA ALA A 383 2.54 10.43 8.28
C ALA A 383 2.05 8.97 8.36
N ALA A 384 0.95 8.79 9.06
CA ALA A 384 0.13 7.59 9.01
C ALA A 384 -1.30 7.98 8.68
N GLY A 385 -1.97 7.24 7.80
CA GLY A 385 -3.28 7.62 7.31
C GLY A 385 -3.96 6.57 6.44
N SER A 386 -5.13 6.91 5.91
CA SER A 386 -5.87 6.05 4.99
C SER A 386 -6.76 6.87 4.05
N PHE A 387 -6.54 6.75 2.76
CA PHE A 387 -7.46 7.16 1.71
C PHE A 387 -8.47 6.04 1.44
N GLN A 388 -9.76 6.38 1.29
CA GLN A 388 -10.86 5.43 1.07
C GLN A 388 -11.92 5.99 0.13
N TRP A 389 -12.55 5.10 -0.65
CA TRP A 389 -13.77 5.40 -1.41
C TRP A 389 -15.02 5.40 -0.53
N GLY A 390 -16.09 6.03 -1.02
CA GLY A 390 -17.39 6.08 -0.36
C GLY A 390 -17.51 7.12 0.76
N LEU A 391 -16.46 7.93 0.96
CA LEU A 391 -16.47 9.08 1.86
C LEU A 391 -17.02 10.34 1.17
N PRO A 392 -17.53 11.33 1.93
CA PRO A 392 -17.98 12.59 1.35
C PRO A 392 -16.87 13.31 0.57
N GLY A 393 -17.11 13.58 -0.72
CA GLY A 393 -16.14 14.22 -1.61
C GLY A 393 -15.83 15.69 -1.29
N ALA A 394 -16.64 16.35 -0.45
CA ALA A 394 -16.41 17.72 0.01
C ALA A 394 -15.65 17.73 1.36
N TRP A 395 -14.33 17.87 1.30
CA TRP A 395 -13.44 17.87 2.46
C TRP A 395 -12.18 18.73 2.23
N TYR A 396 -11.51 19.11 3.31
CA TYR A 396 -10.17 19.70 3.29
C TYR A 396 -9.26 18.95 4.26
N ALA A 397 -7.96 18.99 4.03
CA ALA A 397 -6.97 18.58 5.03
C ALA A 397 -5.78 19.53 5.04
N ARG A 398 -5.18 19.68 6.22
CA ARG A 398 -3.98 20.50 6.45
C ARG A 398 -3.14 19.84 7.53
N PHE A 399 -1.82 19.88 7.38
CA PHE A 399 -0.90 19.14 8.22
C PHE A 399 0.12 20.05 8.89
N TYR A 400 0.56 19.66 10.09
CA TYR A 400 1.70 20.25 10.79
C TYR A 400 1.65 21.79 10.92
N MET A 401 0.45 22.34 11.11
CA MET A 401 0.19 23.78 11.23
C MET A 401 0.57 24.31 12.62
N THR A 402 0.98 25.58 12.71
CA THR A 402 0.96 26.29 13.99
C THR A 402 -0.48 26.50 14.48
N GLY A 403 -0.66 26.85 15.76
CA GLY A 403 -1.98 27.18 16.30
C GLY A 403 -2.66 28.36 15.58
N SER A 404 -1.91 29.39 15.19
CA SER A 404 -2.45 30.52 14.43
C SER A 404 -2.88 30.14 13.02
N THR A 405 -2.05 29.36 12.30
CA THR A 405 -2.40 28.85 10.96
C THR A 405 -3.63 27.94 11.01
N TYR A 406 -3.74 27.08 12.03
CA TYR A 406 -4.94 26.26 12.26
C TYR A 406 -6.19 27.12 12.46
N GLN A 407 -6.12 28.15 13.32
CA GLN A 407 -7.25 29.05 13.57
C GLN A 407 -7.71 29.79 12.30
N SER A 408 -6.77 30.26 11.46
CA SER A 408 -7.08 30.90 10.18
C SER A 408 -7.82 29.96 9.21
N TYR A 409 -7.34 28.71 9.05
CA TYR A 409 -8.03 27.72 8.22
C TYR A 409 -9.39 27.32 8.81
N PHE A 410 -9.49 27.15 10.14
CA PHE A 410 -10.77 26.87 10.79
C PHE A 410 -11.80 27.98 10.49
N ASN A 411 -11.44 29.25 10.67
CA ASN A 411 -12.34 30.38 10.40
C ASN A 411 -12.80 30.41 8.93
N SER A 412 -11.86 30.24 7.99
CA SER A 412 -12.16 30.24 6.55
C SER A 412 -13.06 29.07 6.14
N TYR A 413 -12.81 27.87 6.66
CA TYR A 413 -13.61 26.68 6.35
C TYR A 413 -14.97 26.67 7.06
N ASP A 414 -15.06 27.21 8.28
CA ASP A 414 -16.33 27.32 9.01
C ASP A 414 -17.33 28.22 8.28
N GLN A 415 -16.86 29.39 7.79
CA GLN A 415 -17.61 30.30 6.92
C GLN A 415 -18.09 29.61 5.63
N GLN A 416 -17.28 28.72 5.06
CA GLN A 416 -17.64 27.89 3.90
C GLN A 416 -18.56 26.70 4.26
N GLY A 417 -19.01 26.58 5.52
CA GLY A 417 -19.93 25.54 5.96
C GLY A 417 -19.27 24.20 6.28
N TYR A 418 -17.96 24.16 6.57
CA TYR A 418 -17.22 22.96 6.98
C TYR A 418 -16.99 22.92 8.50
N ARG A 419 -16.54 21.77 9.02
CA ARG A 419 -16.05 21.58 10.41
C ARG A 419 -14.88 20.59 10.42
N PRO A 420 -13.95 20.64 11.38
CA PRO A 420 -13.01 19.53 11.57
C PRO A 420 -13.78 18.28 12.02
N ARG A 421 -13.48 17.14 11.39
CA ARG A 421 -13.94 15.81 11.84
C ARG A 421 -12.81 14.96 12.42
N GLN A 422 -11.57 15.30 12.12
CA GLN A 422 -10.39 14.73 12.74
C GLN A 422 -9.40 15.82 13.12
N LEU A 423 -8.82 15.69 14.31
CA LEU A 423 -7.68 16.43 14.81
C LEU A 423 -6.58 15.46 15.27
N SER A 424 -5.34 15.91 15.19
CA SER A 424 -4.16 15.30 15.82
C SER A 424 -3.17 16.41 16.13
N VAL A 425 -2.39 16.24 17.21
CA VAL A 425 -1.39 17.20 17.65
C VAL A 425 -0.08 16.48 17.94
N THR A 426 0.99 16.92 17.29
CA THR A 426 2.39 16.56 17.60
C THR A 426 3.13 17.81 18.13
N LYS A 427 4.42 17.69 18.45
CA LYS A 427 5.28 18.78 18.91
C LYS A 427 6.42 19.02 17.92
N ASP A 428 6.75 20.30 17.71
CA ASP A 428 7.96 20.68 16.97
C ASP A 428 9.24 20.45 17.82
N ALA A 429 10.39 20.87 17.30
CA ALA A 429 11.68 20.62 17.96
C ALA A 429 11.86 21.42 19.25
N GLY A 430 11.12 22.52 19.41
CA GLY A 430 11.06 23.33 20.63
C GLY A 430 9.90 22.94 21.55
N GLY A 431 9.23 21.81 21.30
CA GLY A 431 8.09 21.36 22.10
C GLY A 431 6.76 22.07 21.82
N ASN A 432 6.70 22.97 20.85
CA ASN A 432 5.47 23.73 20.54
C ASN A 432 4.49 22.86 19.75
N PRO A 433 3.17 22.97 19.99
CA PRO A 433 2.18 22.14 19.32
C PRO A 433 2.13 22.38 17.81
N ARG A 434 1.86 21.31 17.05
CA ARG A 434 1.57 21.33 15.62
C ARG A 434 0.32 20.52 15.32
N PHE A 435 -0.63 21.15 14.63
CA PHE A 435 -1.96 20.63 14.40
C PHE A 435 -2.06 20.03 12.99
N SER A 436 -2.59 18.81 12.91
CA SER A 436 -2.99 18.16 11.65
C SER A 436 -4.47 17.83 11.72
N ALA A 437 -5.22 18.21 10.69
CA ALA A 437 -6.68 18.21 10.73
C ALA A 437 -7.30 17.83 9.38
N ILE A 438 -8.47 17.19 9.45
CA ILE A 438 -9.34 16.90 8.31
C ILE A 438 -10.70 17.54 8.58
N TRP A 439 -11.19 18.32 7.63
CA TRP A 439 -12.50 18.96 7.64
C TRP A 439 -13.46 18.27 6.68
N GLU A 440 -14.74 18.22 7.06
CA GLU A 440 -15.85 17.80 6.21
C GLU A 440 -16.90 18.90 6.13
N LYS A 441 -17.76 18.86 5.11
CA LYS A 441 -18.94 19.72 5.05
C LYS A 441 -19.85 19.42 6.27
N LYS A 442 -20.33 20.46 6.97
CA LYS A 442 -21.30 20.30 8.06
C LYS A 442 -22.56 19.60 7.51
N PRO A 443 -23.08 18.53 8.16
CA PRO A 443 -24.40 18.00 7.86
C PRO A 443 -25.48 19.08 7.92
N ALA A 444 -26.54 18.94 7.12
CA ALA A 444 -27.62 19.93 7.05
C ALA A 444 -28.23 20.19 8.45
N GLY A 445 -28.30 21.46 8.85
CA GLY A 445 -28.81 21.88 10.16
C GLY A 445 -27.87 21.65 11.35
N GLN A 446 -26.66 21.10 11.14
CA GLN A 446 -25.65 20.95 12.18
C GLN A 446 -24.81 22.22 12.33
N SER A 447 -24.60 22.65 13.57
CA SER A 447 -23.65 23.69 13.97
C SER A 447 -22.45 23.04 14.66
N ALA A 448 -21.27 23.62 14.48
CA ALA A 448 -20.04 23.15 15.12
C ALA A 448 -19.30 24.31 15.79
N ALA A 449 -18.54 24.00 16.83
CA ALA A 449 -17.56 24.89 17.44
C ALA A 449 -16.25 24.12 17.61
N SER A 450 -15.13 24.72 17.25
CA SER A 450 -13.80 24.12 17.43
C SER A 450 -12.94 25.00 18.32
N VAL A 451 -12.13 24.36 19.16
CA VAL A 451 -11.20 25.02 20.08
C VAL A 451 -9.84 24.34 20.05
N HIS A 452 -8.80 25.09 20.38
CA HIS A 452 -7.44 24.61 20.59
C HIS A 452 -6.73 25.51 21.62
N ASN A 453 -5.60 25.06 22.14
CA ASN A 453 -4.81 25.79 23.16
C ASN A 453 -5.64 26.20 24.40
N ARG A 454 -6.57 25.33 24.83
CA ARG A 454 -7.34 25.51 26.07
C ARG A 454 -6.75 24.63 27.16
N ASP A 455 -6.35 25.20 28.28
CA ASP A 455 -5.98 24.41 29.46
C ASP A 455 -7.23 23.84 30.15
N ASP A 456 -7.03 23.02 31.18
CA ASP A 456 -8.12 22.33 31.90
C ASP A 456 -9.23 23.29 32.33
N ALA A 457 -8.88 24.42 32.98
CA ALA A 457 -9.87 25.39 33.48
C ALA A 457 -10.69 26.05 32.36
N ASN A 458 -10.05 26.38 31.23
CA ASN A 458 -10.75 26.91 30.06
C ASN A 458 -11.57 25.83 29.33
N PHE A 459 -11.12 24.58 29.34
CA PHE A 459 -11.86 23.46 28.77
C PHE A 459 -13.10 23.11 29.60
N ASP A 460 -13.02 23.15 30.93
CA ASP A 460 -14.16 22.98 31.84
C ASP A 460 -15.23 24.06 31.64
N ALA A 461 -14.83 25.30 31.36
CA ALA A 461 -15.76 26.38 31.02
C ALA A 461 -16.50 26.10 29.68
N LEU A 462 -15.77 25.60 28.68
CA LEU A 462 -16.32 25.21 27.38
C LEU A 462 -17.22 23.97 27.49
N TRP A 463 -16.89 23.02 28.37
CA TRP A 463 -17.75 21.87 28.69
C TRP A 463 -19.07 22.32 29.31
N LYS A 464 -19.04 23.25 30.26
CA LYS A 464 -20.25 23.85 30.86
C LYS A 464 -21.12 24.54 29.81
N ASP A 465 -20.54 25.33 28.93
CA ASP A 465 -21.28 26.01 27.86
C ASP A 465 -21.85 25.03 26.81
N TYR A 466 -20.98 24.28 26.12
CA TYR A 466 -21.41 23.43 25.00
C TYR A 466 -22.14 22.17 25.46
N VAL A 467 -21.59 21.41 26.41
CA VAL A 467 -22.14 20.10 26.80
C VAL A 467 -23.26 20.25 27.83
N VAL A 468 -23.03 20.99 28.92
CA VAL A 468 -24.02 21.07 30.01
C VAL A 468 -25.18 21.99 29.66
N ASN A 469 -24.93 23.20 29.18
CA ASN A 469 -25.98 24.19 28.91
C ASN A 469 -26.62 23.96 27.53
N LYS A 470 -25.82 23.92 26.46
CA LYS A 470 -26.33 23.80 25.08
C LYS A 470 -26.69 22.38 24.65
N LYS A 471 -26.30 21.34 25.41
CA LYS A 471 -26.52 19.91 25.09
C LYS A 471 -25.82 19.41 23.81
N TRP A 472 -24.68 20.01 23.46
CA TRP A 472 -23.86 19.59 22.32
C TRP A 472 -22.96 18.40 22.73
N HIS A 473 -22.54 17.58 21.76
CA HIS A 473 -21.61 16.47 22.01
C HIS A 473 -20.20 16.79 21.48
N VAL A 474 -19.17 16.23 22.12
CA VAL A 474 -17.79 16.28 21.62
C VAL A 474 -17.62 15.28 20.48
N GLN A 475 -17.33 15.77 19.27
CA GLN A 475 -17.09 14.97 18.06
C GLN A 475 -15.67 14.38 18.03
N GLU A 476 -14.70 15.19 18.44
CA GLU A 476 -13.27 14.94 18.35
C GLU A 476 -12.60 15.67 19.52
N HIS A 477 -11.57 15.04 20.10
CA HIS A 477 -10.80 15.57 21.23
C HIS A 477 -9.36 15.06 21.15
N VAL A 478 -8.43 15.96 21.45
CA VAL A 478 -6.99 15.69 21.56
C VAL A 478 -6.49 16.49 22.75
N ASP A 479 -5.74 15.86 23.65
CA ASP A 479 -4.95 16.54 24.68
C ASP A 479 -3.45 16.42 24.41
N TYR A 480 -2.70 17.44 24.81
CA TYR A 480 -1.26 17.54 24.57
C TYR A 480 -0.60 18.41 25.64
N THR A 481 0.61 18.02 26.04
CA THR A 481 1.34 18.69 27.13
C THR A 481 2.41 19.63 26.58
N VAL A 482 2.35 20.92 26.94
CA VAL A 482 3.37 21.93 26.63
C VAL A 482 3.95 22.44 27.95
N ASN A 483 5.27 22.35 28.12
CA ASN A 483 5.98 22.78 29.34
C ASN A 483 5.34 22.25 30.64
N GLY A 484 5.00 20.96 30.67
CA GLY A 484 4.36 20.29 31.81
C GLY A 484 2.87 20.57 32.00
N LYS A 485 2.28 21.55 31.30
CA LYS A 485 0.86 21.90 31.37
C LYS A 485 0.06 21.23 30.25
N ARG A 486 -1.10 20.63 30.58
CA ARG A 486 -2.03 20.04 29.61
C ARG A 486 -2.83 21.13 28.89
N TYR A 487 -3.02 20.92 27.60
CA TYR A 487 -3.88 21.70 26.72
C TYR A 487 -4.77 20.76 25.90
N HIS A 488 -5.90 21.29 25.45
CA HIS A 488 -6.93 20.59 24.71
C HIS A 488 -7.20 21.26 23.35
N ALA A 489 -7.47 20.42 22.36
CA ALA A 489 -8.19 20.78 21.16
C ALA A 489 -9.43 19.88 21.02
N ALA A 490 -10.58 20.45 20.66
CA ALA A 490 -11.84 19.72 20.62
C ALA A 490 -12.82 20.33 19.63
N VAL A 491 -13.73 19.50 19.12
CA VAL A 491 -14.86 19.90 18.27
C VAL A 491 -16.17 19.53 18.96
N PHE A 492 -17.05 20.50 19.17
CA PHE A 492 -18.41 20.32 19.71
C PHE A 492 -19.45 20.45 18.60
N VAL A 493 -20.54 19.68 18.65
CA VAL A 493 -21.67 19.80 17.71
C VAL A 493 -23.06 19.67 18.35
N ASN A 494 -24.01 20.45 17.85
CA ASN A 494 -25.35 20.62 18.42
C ASN A 494 -26.29 19.42 18.27
N LYS A 495 -26.17 18.70 17.15
CA LYS A 495 -27.07 17.63 16.73
C LYS A 495 -26.26 16.57 15.97
N PRO A 496 -25.51 15.71 16.66
CA PRO A 496 -24.98 14.50 16.06
C PRO A 496 -26.10 13.47 15.87
N ASN A 497 -25.93 12.55 14.92
CA ASN A 497 -26.90 11.50 14.61
C ASN A 497 -26.77 10.31 15.59
N ASP A 498 -26.61 10.58 16.88
CA ASP A 498 -26.43 9.58 17.94
C ASP A 498 -26.86 10.09 19.33
N ASN A 499 -27.37 9.17 20.15
CA ASN A 499 -27.96 9.46 21.46
C ASN A 499 -26.92 9.42 22.59
N GLY A 500 -25.91 10.28 22.50
CA GLY A 500 -24.96 10.55 23.58
C GLY A 500 -23.50 10.39 23.19
N PHE A 501 -22.61 10.59 24.15
CA PHE A 501 -21.18 10.34 24.03
C PHE A 501 -20.54 10.16 25.41
N TYR A 502 -19.37 9.52 25.45
CA TYR A 502 -18.43 9.68 26.56
C TYR A 502 -17.15 10.34 26.04
N LEU A 503 -16.55 11.18 26.87
CA LEU A 503 -15.19 11.69 26.71
C LEU A 503 -14.40 11.32 27.96
N TYR A 504 -13.26 10.67 27.78
CA TYR A 504 -12.26 10.48 28.82
C TYR A 504 -10.89 10.90 28.28
N TYR A 505 -10.02 11.47 29.12
CA TYR A 505 -8.69 11.94 28.74
C TYR A 505 -7.75 11.91 29.93
N GLY A 506 -6.43 11.91 29.68
CA GLY A 506 -5.42 11.83 30.73
C GLY A 506 -5.46 10.53 31.57
N MET A 507 -6.11 9.47 31.10
CA MET A 507 -6.20 8.19 31.83
C MET A 507 -4.87 7.43 31.73
N LYS A 508 -4.47 6.74 32.79
CA LYS A 508 -3.40 5.72 32.70
C LYS A 508 -3.92 4.53 31.87
N GLY A 509 -3.04 3.87 31.12
CA GLY A 509 -3.41 2.74 30.24
C GLY A 509 -4.31 1.71 30.91
N ALA A 510 -3.91 1.17 32.07
CA ALA A 510 -4.69 0.17 32.81
C ALA A 510 -6.09 0.64 33.28
N ASP A 511 -6.33 1.96 33.38
CA ASP A 511 -7.66 2.49 33.71
C ASP A 511 -8.47 2.80 32.43
N PHE A 512 -7.78 3.20 31.35
CA PHE A 512 -8.37 3.29 30.02
C PHE A 512 -8.85 1.92 29.53
N ASP A 513 -8.08 0.85 29.74
CA ASP A 513 -8.43 -0.52 29.35
C ASP A 513 -9.70 -1.01 30.06
N LYS A 514 -9.78 -0.82 31.38
CA LYS A 514 -11.01 -1.10 32.16
C LYS A 514 -12.22 -0.32 31.62
N LYS A 515 -12.03 0.95 31.29
CA LYS A 515 -13.10 1.81 30.75
C LYS A 515 -13.48 1.42 29.32
N PHE A 516 -12.52 0.94 28.53
CA PHE A 516 -12.76 0.38 27.21
C PHE A 516 -13.62 -0.87 27.29
N ASP A 517 -13.27 -1.82 28.15
CA ASP A 517 -14.03 -3.06 28.38
C ASP A 517 -15.45 -2.79 28.91
N GLU A 518 -15.60 -1.84 29.83
CA GLU A 518 -16.90 -1.39 30.36
C GLU A 518 -17.82 -0.85 29.25
N LEU A 519 -17.26 -0.07 28.32
CA LEU A 519 -18.01 0.62 27.27
C LEU A 519 -18.22 -0.23 26.01
N TYR A 520 -17.30 -1.14 25.69
CA TYR A 520 -17.28 -1.94 24.46
C TYR A 520 -18.61 -2.65 24.09
N PRO A 521 -19.44 -3.14 25.02
CA PRO A 521 -20.72 -3.79 24.67
C PRO A 521 -21.69 -2.86 23.92
N ASN A 522 -21.81 -1.60 24.36
CA ASN A 522 -22.85 -0.67 23.92
C ASN A 522 -22.30 0.59 23.21
N TRP A 523 -20.99 0.82 23.30
CA TRP A 523 -20.32 2.00 22.77
C TRP A 523 -19.12 1.64 21.89
N GLU A 524 -18.89 2.49 20.90
CA GLU A 524 -17.76 2.42 19.98
C GLU A 524 -16.83 3.60 20.17
N LEU A 525 -15.53 3.33 20.32
CA LEU A 525 -14.51 4.36 20.30
C LEU A 525 -14.46 4.96 18.89
N ARG A 526 -14.64 6.27 18.77
CA ARG A 526 -14.61 7.02 17.49
C ARG A 526 -13.41 7.93 17.34
N SER A 527 -12.81 8.35 18.45
CA SER A 527 -11.49 8.95 18.47
C SER A 527 -10.66 8.38 19.61
N ILE A 528 -9.35 8.27 19.38
CA ILE A 528 -8.33 7.89 20.36
C ILE A 528 -7.18 8.89 20.27
N ASN A 529 -6.62 9.22 21.41
CA ASN A 529 -5.43 10.06 21.53
C ASN A 529 -4.53 9.55 22.67
N VAL A 530 -3.24 9.37 22.38
CA VAL A 530 -2.19 9.07 23.35
C VAL A 530 -1.34 10.33 23.52
N ASN A 531 -1.13 10.74 24.78
CA ASN A 531 -0.29 11.87 25.19
C ASN A 531 0.67 11.39 26.28
N GLY A 532 1.90 11.06 25.88
CA GLY A 532 2.89 10.43 26.76
C GLY A 532 2.39 9.07 27.27
N SER A 533 2.37 8.88 28.59
CA SER A 533 1.86 7.67 29.26
C SER A 533 0.35 7.67 29.49
N THR A 534 -0.38 8.66 28.97
CA THR A 534 -1.83 8.78 29.13
C THR A 534 -2.60 8.60 27.84
N VAL A 535 -3.83 8.11 27.95
CA VAL A 535 -4.74 7.81 26.84
C VAL A 535 -6.08 8.52 27.07
N GLY A 536 -6.67 8.99 25.99
CA GLY A 536 -7.99 9.59 25.93
C GLY A 536 -8.75 9.16 24.68
N GLY A 537 -10.03 9.47 24.63
CA GLY A 537 -10.89 9.12 23.52
C GLY A 537 -12.33 9.58 23.66
N VAL A 538 -13.03 9.52 22.53
CA VAL A 538 -14.46 9.84 22.41
C VAL A 538 -15.20 8.58 22.00
N TRP A 539 -16.16 8.15 22.81
CA TRP A 539 -17.05 7.04 22.52
C TRP A 539 -18.42 7.54 22.07
N ARG A 540 -19.04 6.81 21.13
CA ARG A 540 -20.40 7.03 20.65
C ARG A 540 -21.23 5.74 20.77
N PRO A 541 -22.57 5.78 20.74
CA PRO A 541 -23.40 4.59 20.71
C PRO A 541 -22.99 3.66 19.57
N LYS A 542 -22.78 2.37 19.88
CA LYS A 542 -22.20 1.39 18.96
C LYS A 542 -23.12 1.13 17.76
N LYS A 543 -22.59 1.28 16.55
CA LYS A 543 -23.30 1.04 15.28
C LYS A 543 -22.81 -0.22 14.58
N SER A 544 -21.54 -0.58 14.77
CA SER A 544 -20.96 -1.83 14.24
C SER A 544 -19.90 -2.39 15.19
N ASN A 545 -19.45 -3.63 14.92
CA ASN A 545 -18.27 -4.15 15.59
C ASN A 545 -17.04 -3.36 15.13
N TYR A 546 -16.16 -3.08 16.09
CA TYR A 546 -14.94 -2.31 15.89
C TYR A 546 -13.81 -2.93 16.70
N ALA A 547 -12.57 -2.60 16.34
CA ALA A 547 -11.37 -2.92 17.07
C ALA A 547 -10.61 -1.63 17.35
N ALA A 548 -9.98 -1.50 18.52
CA ALA A 548 -9.11 -0.37 18.83
C ALA A 548 -7.91 -0.83 19.65
N TYR A 549 -6.73 -0.31 19.33
CA TYR A 549 -5.47 -0.67 19.96
C TYR A 549 -4.58 0.57 20.07
N TYR A 550 -3.70 0.58 21.07
CA TYR A 550 -2.66 1.59 21.28
C TYR A 550 -1.37 0.91 21.79
N GLY A 551 -0.30 1.68 22.00
CA GLY A 551 1.02 1.17 22.37
C GLY A 551 1.77 0.38 21.28
N MET A 552 1.17 0.19 20.10
CA MET A 552 1.68 -0.70 19.05
C MET A 552 3.00 -0.19 18.49
N THR A 553 3.98 -1.08 18.32
CA THR A 553 5.11 -0.83 17.40
C THR A 553 4.61 -0.80 15.96
N SER A 554 5.43 -0.33 15.03
CA SER A 554 5.07 -0.33 13.60
C SER A 554 4.67 -1.72 13.07
N ALA A 555 5.48 -2.75 13.36
CA ALA A 555 5.17 -4.14 13.02
C ALA A 555 3.88 -4.64 13.71
N GLY A 556 3.62 -4.24 14.96
CA GLY A 556 2.40 -4.58 15.70
C GLY A 556 1.14 -3.94 15.12
N TYR A 557 1.21 -2.65 14.76
CA TYR A 557 0.14 -1.94 14.07
C TYR A 557 -0.23 -2.64 12.77
N GLN A 558 0.78 -3.05 12.03
CA GLN A 558 0.61 -3.58 10.69
C GLN A 558 0.20 -5.06 10.65
N SER A 559 0.58 -5.83 11.67
CA SER A 559 -0.05 -7.12 11.99
C SER A 559 -1.56 -6.96 12.30
N LYS A 560 -1.94 -5.91 13.04
CA LYS A 560 -3.35 -5.62 13.35
C LYS A 560 -4.12 -5.08 12.15
N PHE A 561 -3.55 -4.23 11.32
CA PHE A 561 -4.19 -3.77 10.08
C PHE A 561 -4.39 -4.97 9.11
N ASN A 562 -3.43 -5.90 8.99
CA ASN A 562 -3.60 -7.20 8.30
C ASN A 562 -4.81 -7.98 8.81
N GLN A 563 -4.84 -8.24 10.12
CA GLN A 563 -5.90 -8.99 10.76
C GLN A 563 -7.26 -8.36 10.44
N PHE A 564 -7.43 -7.07 10.75
CA PHE A 564 -8.73 -6.41 10.66
C PHE A 564 -9.20 -6.16 9.23
N SER A 565 -8.29 -5.95 8.27
CA SER A 565 -8.65 -5.92 6.85
C SER A 565 -9.04 -7.30 6.30
N SER A 566 -8.52 -8.40 6.85
CA SER A 566 -9.02 -9.76 6.52
C SER A 566 -10.39 -10.07 7.13
N GLU A 567 -10.70 -9.49 8.29
CA GLU A 567 -12.01 -9.55 8.95
C GLU A 567 -13.05 -8.59 8.33
N GLY A 568 -12.66 -7.82 7.31
CA GLY A 568 -13.53 -6.87 6.59
C GLY A 568 -13.75 -5.53 7.29
N LEU A 569 -12.88 -5.16 8.24
CA LEU A 569 -12.84 -3.83 8.85
C LEU A 569 -11.88 -2.90 8.10
N ARG A 570 -12.13 -1.59 8.19
CA ARG A 570 -11.34 -0.50 7.60
C ARG A 570 -10.80 0.40 8.70
N LEU A 571 -9.64 1.01 8.46
CA LEU A 571 -9.04 1.97 9.40
C LEU A 571 -9.88 3.25 9.45
N ILE A 572 -10.38 3.62 10.63
CA ILE A 572 -11.23 4.80 10.84
C ILE A 572 -10.45 5.97 11.44
N LYS A 573 -9.52 5.68 12.35
CA LYS A 573 -8.65 6.64 13.04
C LYS A 573 -7.27 6.00 13.21
N VAL A 574 -6.21 6.78 13.03
CA VAL A 574 -4.83 6.42 13.38
C VAL A 574 -4.14 7.61 14.02
N GLN A 575 -3.24 7.33 14.96
CA GLN A 575 -2.28 8.26 15.51
C GLN A 575 -0.90 7.60 15.51
N ASN A 576 0.10 8.26 14.94
CA ASN A 576 1.50 8.01 15.22
C ASN A 576 1.97 8.99 16.32
N TYR A 577 2.79 8.51 17.25
CA TYR A 577 3.32 9.27 18.38
C TYR A 577 4.63 8.62 18.88
N ASP A 578 5.21 9.20 19.94
CA ASP A 578 6.47 8.77 20.55
C ASP A 578 7.63 8.75 19.54
N ASN A 579 7.84 9.92 18.91
CA ASN A 579 8.78 10.12 17.80
C ASN A 579 8.53 9.13 16.65
N ASN A 580 7.25 8.95 16.31
CA ASN A 580 6.76 8.02 15.29
C ASN A 580 7.17 6.55 15.55
N GLY A 581 7.57 6.21 16.79
CA GLY A 581 7.88 4.84 17.22
C GLY A 581 6.66 4.02 17.63
N ARG A 582 5.53 4.68 17.89
CA ARG A 582 4.30 4.06 18.41
C ARG A 582 3.04 4.49 17.67
N PHE A 583 2.08 3.58 17.64
CA PHE A 583 0.81 3.72 16.93
C PHE A 583 -0.39 3.43 17.82
N SER A 584 -1.49 4.12 17.55
CA SER A 584 -2.83 3.78 18.02
C SER A 584 -3.79 3.89 16.84
N ALA A 585 -4.81 3.04 16.83
CA ALA A 585 -5.73 2.96 15.71
C ALA A 585 -7.07 2.37 16.11
N ILE A 586 -8.08 2.69 15.30
CA ILE A 586 -9.44 2.21 15.39
C ILE A 586 -9.84 1.67 14.01
N TRP A 587 -10.39 0.46 13.97
CA TRP A 587 -10.94 -0.18 12.79
C TRP A 587 -12.43 -0.48 12.98
N ALA A 588 -13.26 -0.28 11.97
CA ALA A 588 -14.68 -0.64 11.99
C ALA A 588 -15.15 -1.07 10.58
N LYS A 589 -16.36 -1.64 10.49
CA LYS A 589 -16.98 -1.99 9.20
C LYS A 589 -17.32 -0.76 8.35
#